data_AF-A0A2M7RK58-F1
#
_entry.id   AF-A0A2M7RK58-F1
#
_cell.length_a   1.000
_cell.length_b   1.000
_cell.length_c   1.000
_cell.angle_alpha   90.00
_cell.angle_beta   90.00
_cell.angle_gamma   90.00
#
_symmetry.space_group_name_H-M   'P 1'
#
loop_
_entity.id
_entity.type
_entity.pdbx_description
1 polymer ?
#
loop_
_entity_poly.entity_id
_entity_poly.type
_entity_poly.pdbx_seq_one_letter_code
_entity_poly.pdbx_strand_id
1 'polypeptide(L)'
;MNLLSMVFMPMSSILALGIIIFFVLAIVQEGKKKEEGKSVLREAFFYIVAFLMIGFVVGSGVILVQLGLKSFVLTEAKTQVFVSPPVLMLNMETAKEPVVESNTLYSCGDQCEFSELDQQNVALWKNDYNRWKNTEQDSSQTRQQQAAAALSFLIVALPLYVLFYRKLQKDHKAASLEGTKHSLIRSVYFYALSLAGLLLIVIPLAFIINIGLTTWVFPKADLASEDAASKPYSVVAEKNGVQSIINCAGKCNFTEEEVSLAQTWLEDYNQAGQPVSNKAAKQNRLATGIAFLLFGAPLFAYHFKEVKKERKNKKEEQTTNL
;
A
#
# COMPACT_ATOMS: atom_id res chain seq x y z
N MET A 1 -1.99 9.85 7.54
CA MET A 1 -2.35 8.41 7.56
C MET A 1 -3.59 8.21 6.69
N ASN A 2 -3.47 7.53 5.55
CA ASN A 2 -4.56 7.47 4.55
C ASN A 2 -5.72 6.58 5.06
N LEU A 3 -6.96 7.07 4.97
CA LEU A 3 -8.17 6.29 5.27
C LEU A 3 -8.18 4.94 4.51
N LEU A 4 -7.54 4.90 3.33
CA LEU A 4 -7.40 3.69 2.52
C LEU A 4 -6.52 2.60 3.15
N SER A 5 -5.43 2.95 3.85
CA SER A 5 -4.60 1.94 4.54
C SER A 5 -5.33 1.36 5.77
N MET A 6 -6.22 2.16 6.39
CA MET A 6 -7.09 1.71 7.47
C MET A 6 -8.28 0.87 6.99
N VAL A 7 -8.75 1.03 5.74
CA VAL A 7 -9.87 0.25 5.18
C VAL A 7 -9.39 -1.01 4.45
N PHE A 8 -8.22 -0.99 3.79
CA PHE A 8 -7.73 -2.17 3.07
C PHE A 8 -7.18 -3.27 3.97
N MET A 9 -6.53 -2.94 5.10
CA MET A 9 -6.08 -3.96 6.06
C MET A 9 -7.21 -4.80 6.68
N PRO A 10 -8.36 -4.23 7.10
CA PRO A 10 -9.49 -5.03 7.58
C PRO A 10 -10.29 -5.67 6.44
N MET A 11 -10.39 -5.05 5.27
CA MET A 11 -11.14 -5.66 4.16
C MET A 11 -10.48 -6.93 3.63
N SER A 12 -9.15 -6.97 3.55
CA SER A 12 -8.45 -8.20 3.14
C SER A 12 -8.60 -9.32 4.16
N SER A 13 -8.60 -9.01 5.45
CA SER A 13 -8.79 -10.01 6.51
C SER A 13 -10.24 -10.49 6.58
N ILE A 14 -11.22 -9.60 6.40
CA ILE A 14 -12.65 -9.98 6.33
C ILE A 14 -12.92 -10.88 5.11
N LEU A 15 -12.39 -10.55 3.93
CA LEU A 15 -12.52 -11.39 2.75
C LEU A 15 -11.83 -12.75 2.95
N ALA A 16 -10.62 -12.77 3.51
CA ALA A 16 -9.91 -14.01 3.80
C ALA A 16 -10.71 -14.89 4.78
N LEU A 17 -11.21 -14.31 5.88
CA LEU A 17 -12.02 -15.01 6.86
C LEU A 17 -13.34 -15.51 6.25
N GLY A 18 -14.03 -14.69 5.48
CA GLY A 18 -15.26 -15.06 4.78
C GLY A 18 -15.03 -16.27 3.86
N ILE A 19 -13.96 -16.24 3.07
CA ILE A 19 -13.60 -17.34 2.17
C ILE A 19 -13.27 -18.61 2.97
N ILE A 20 -12.50 -18.51 4.05
CA ILE A 20 -12.18 -19.64 4.93
C ILE A 20 -13.45 -20.24 5.53
N ILE A 21 -14.36 -19.41 6.05
CA ILE A 21 -15.64 -19.85 6.62
C ILE A 21 -16.47 -20.57 5.55
N PHE A 22 -16.56 -20.03 4.35
CA PHE A 22 -17.26 -20.68 3.23
C PHE A 22 -16.66 -22.03 2.87
N PHE A 23 -15.33 -22.17 2.86
CA PHE A 23 -14.66 -23.47 2.64
C PHE A 23 -14.97 -24.46 3.77
N VAL A 24 -14.90 -24.03 5.02
CA VAL A 24 -15.24 -24.89 6.18
C VAL A 24 -16.68 -25.36 6.09
N LEU A 25 -17.63 -24.47 5.77
CA LEU A 25 -19.03 -24.84 5.59
C LEU A 25 -19.22 -25.84 4.43
N ALA A 26 -18.54 -25.63 3.31
CA ALA A 26 -18.59 -26.56 2.18
C ALA A 26 -18.03 -27.95 2.55
N ILE A 27 -16.93 -27.99 3.30
CA ILE A 27 -16.33 -29.25 3.79
C ILE A 27 -17.29 -29.98 4.74
N VAL A 28 -17.89 -29.27 5.69
CA VAL A 28 -18.84 -29.86 6.66
C VAL A 28 -20.08 -30.39 5.94
N GLN A 29 -20.61 -29.66 4.97
CA GLN A 29 -21.77 -30.09 4.20
C GLN A 29 -21.49 -31.33 3.34
N GLU A 30 -20.32 -31.37 2.68
CA GLU A 30 -19.93 -32.50 1.82
C GLU A 30 -19.58 -33.74 2.67
N GLY A 31 -18.90 -33.55 3.80
CA GLY A 31 -18.55 -34.63 4.74
C GLY A 31 -19.77 -35.32 5.36
N LYS A 32 -20.90 -34.60 5.54
CA LYS A 32 -22.16 -35.22 5.98
C LYS A 32 -22.81 -36.13 4.93
N LYS A 33 -22.50 -35.93 3.64
CA LYS A 33 -23.13 -36.68 2.54
C LYS A 33 -22.38 -37.93 2.14
N LYS A 34 -21.08 -38.02 2.42
CA LYS A 34 -20.23 -39.16 2.05
C LYS A 34 -19.79 -39.91 3.31
N GLU A 35 -20.02 -41.21 3.39
CA GLU A 35 -19.45 -42.06 4.45
C GLU A 35 -17.91 -42.10 4.40
N GLU A 36 -17.30 -41.70 3.28
CA GLU A 36 -15.85 -41.63 3.09
C GLU A 36 -15.25 -40.26 3.45
N GLY A 37 -15.30 -39.86 4.72
CA GLY A 37 -14.79 -38.55 5.17
C GLY A 37 -13.32 -38.25 4.81
N LYS A 38 -12.47 -39.28 4.64
CA LYS A 38 -11.03 -39.12 4.32
C LYS A 38 -10.77 -38.58 2.92
N SER A 39 -11.59 -38.93 1.92
CA SER A 39 -11.38 -38.51 0.53
C SER A 39 -11.73 -37.04 0.34
N VAL A 40 -12.83 -36.59 0.97
CA VAL A 40 -13.31 -35.19 0.95
C VAL A 40 -12.31 -34.24 1.58
N LEU A 41 -11.74 -34.59 2.74
CA LEU A 41 -10.77 -33.73 3.42
C LEU A 41 -9.51 -33.49 2.58
N ARG A 42 -9.03 -34.55 1.91
CA ARG A 42 -7.87 -34.47 1.02
C ARG A 42 -8.14 -33.57 -0.21
N GLU A 43 -9.32 -33.70 -0.82
CA GLU A 43 -9.72 -32.85 -1.95
C GLU A 43 -9.82 -31.38 -1.52
N ALA A 44 -10.48 -31.12 -0.40
CA ALA A 44 -10.61 -29.77 0.14
C ALA A 44 -9.26 -29.12 0.46
N PHE A 45 -8.34 -29.88 1.04
CA PHE A 45 -6.97 -29.41 1.30
C PHE A 45 -6.30 -28.89 0.02
N PHE A 46 -6.37 -29.63 -1.08
CA PHE A 46 -5.76 -29.20 -2.34
C PHE A 46 -6.39 -27.93 -2.90
N TYR A 47 -7.71 -27.75 -2.79
CA TYR A 47 -8.38 -26.51 -3.21
C TYR A 47 -7.98 -25.31 -2.35
N ILE A 48 -7.91 -25.48 -1.02
CA ILE A 48 -7.50 -24.42 -0.09
C ILE A 48 -6.04 -24.01 -0.38
N VAL A 49 -5.14 -24.98 -0.52
CA VAL A 49 -3.73 -24.69 -0.82
C VAL A 49 -3.60 -24.02 -2.18
N ALA A 50 -4.27 -24.53 -3.23
CA ALA A 50 -4.26 -23.89 -4.54
C ALA A 50 -4.78 -22.44 -4.48
N PHE A 51 -5.85 -22.20 -3.71
CA PHE A 51 -6.42 -20.87 -3.50
C PHE A 51 -5.44 -19.91 -2.81
N LEU A 52 -4.77 -20.36 -1.75
CA LEU A 52 -3.76 -19.56 -1.06
C LEU A 52 -2.57 -19.25 -1.97
N MET A 53 -2.08 -20.26 -2.71
CA MET A 53 -0.93 -20.09 -3.60
C MET A 53 -1.22 -19.13 -4.75
N ILE A 54 -2.41 -19.17 -5.37
CA ILE A 54 -2.77 -18.17 -6.38
C ILE A 54 -2.89 -16.76 -5.78
N GLY A 55 -3.35 -16.65 -4.53
CA GLY A 55 -3.35 -15.39 -3.79
C GLY A 55 -1.94 -14.80 -3.63
N PHE A 56 -0.96 -15.60 -3.23
CA PHE A 56 0.44 -15.17 -3.15
C PHE A 56 1.02 -14.79 -4.52
N VAL A 57 0.73 -15.56 -5.58
CA VAL A 57 1.18 -15.25 -6.94
C VAL A 57 0.61 -13.91 -7.42
N VAL A 58 -0.70 -13.70 -7.28
CA VAL A 58 -1.37 -12.47 -7.69
C VAL A 58 -0.89 -11.29 -6.86
N GLY A 59 -0.85 -11.41 -5.53
CA GLY A 59 -0.39 -10.34 -4.64
C GLY A 59 1.05 -9.92 -4.92
N SER A 60 1.95 -10.88 -5.07
CA SER A 60 3.36 -10.61 -5.40
C SER A 60 3.52 -9.99 -6.78
N GLY A 61 2.77 -10.50 -7.77
CA GLY A 61 2.75 -9.95 -9.12
C GLY A 61 2.29 -8.49 -9.14
N VAL A 62 1.23 -8.15 -8.41
CA VAL A 62 0.73 -6.78 -8.28
C VAL A 62 1.80 -5.85 -7.69
N ILE A 63 2.48 -6.26 -6.62
CA ILE A 63 3.55 -5.47 -5.99
C ILE A 63 4.68 -5.20 -6.99
N LEU A 64 5.15 -6.22 -7.71
CA LEU A 64 6.24 -6.07 -8.67
C LEU A 64 5.87 -5.15 -9.83
N VAL A 65 4.67 -5.30 -10.40
CA VAL A 65 4.19 -4.41 -11.47
C VAL A 65 4.02 -2.99 -10.96
N GLN A 66 3.48 -2.81 -9.76
CA GLN A 66 3.36 -1.49 -9.13
C GLN A 66 4.75 -0.85 -8.97
N LEU A 67 5.74 -1.57 -8.43
CA LEU A 67 7.10 -1.07 -8.26
C LEU A 67 7.76 -0.74 -9.62
N GLY A 68 7.55 -1.58 -10.63
CA GLY A 68 8.02 -1.34 -12.00
C GLY A 68 7.40 -0.08 -12.60
N LEU A 69 6.08 0.06 -12.53
CA LEU A 69 5.37 1.24 -13.04
C LEU A 69 5.85 2.53 -12.37
N LYS A 70 5.98 2.55 -11.04
CA LYS A 70 6.53 3.70 -10.31
C LYS A 70 7.99 4.00 -10.64
N SER A 71 8.75 3.00 -11.08
CA SER A 71 10.18 3.16 -11.37
C SER A 71 10.45 3.70 -12.76
N PHE A 72 9.68 3.23 -13.76
CA PHE A 72 9.96 3.47 -15.18
C PHE A 72 8.95 4.39 -15.88
N VAL A 73 7.67 4.33 -15.51
CA VAL A 73 6.58 5.00 -16.26
C VAL A 73 6.04 6.20 -15.48
N LEU A 74 5.85 6.03 -14.18
CA LEU A 74 5.20 6.97 -13.29
C LEU A 74 6.23 7.51 -12.29
N THR A 75 7.21 8.26 -12.82
CA THR A 75 8.36 8.74 -12.05
C THR A 75 7.99 9.73 -10.95
N GLU A 76 6.88 10.46 -11.09
CA GLU A 76 6.33 11.34 -10.04
C GLU A 76 5.56 10.55 -8.98
N ALA A 77 5.29 9.26 -9.15
CA ALA A 77 4.78 8.43 -8.05
C ALA A 77 5.83 8.23 -6.94
N LYS A 78 7.10 8.56 -7.22
CA LYS A 78 8.22 8.45 -6.28
C LYS A 78 8.25 9.58 -5.25
N THR A 79 7.64 10.73 -5.55
CA THR A 79 7.63 11.87 -4.62
C THR A 79 6.85 11.46 -3.39
N GLN A 80 7.57 11.38 -2.27
CA GLN A 80 7.00 10.95 -1.01
C GLN A 80 5.94 11.95 -0.55
N VAL A 81 5.07 11.48 0.34
CA VAL A 81 4.34 12.39 1.22
C VAL A 81 5.44 13.10 2.01
N PHE A 82 5.74 14.37 1.68
CA PHE A 82 6.71 15.15 2.41
C PHE A 82 6.25 15.22 3.86
N VAL A 83 6.92 14.46 4.73
CA VAL A 83 6.81 14.65 6.17
C VAL A 83 7.71 15.83 6.44
N SER A 84 7.16 16.93 6.95
CA SER A 84 7.97 18.11 7.31
C SER A 84 9.14 17.67 8.20
N PRO A 85 10.36 18.20 7.96
CA PRO A 85 11.50 17.83 8.78
C PRO A 85 11.25 18.24 10.24
N PRO A 86 11.88 17.56 11.23
CA PRO A 86 11.64 17.82 12.64
C PRO A 86 11.96 19.28 12.99
N VAL A 87 11.07 19.91 13.75
CA VAL A 87 11.19 21.32 14.14
C VAL A 87 12.24 21.47 15.24
N LEU A 88 13.09 22.49 15.13
CA LEU A 88 13.97 22.90 16.22
C LEU A 88 13.22 23.86 17.14
N MET A 89 12.93 23.42 18.37
CA MET A 89 12.40 24.28 19.42
C MET A 89 13.55 24.76 20.30
N LEU A 90 13.73 26.09 20.39
CA LEU A 90 14.66 26.72 21.32
C LEU A 90 13.86 27.24 22.53
N ASN A 91 14.32 26.93 23.74
CA ASN A 91 13.65 27.29 24.99
C ASN A 91 14.23 28.62 25.47
N MET A 92 13.61 29.73 25.08
CA MET A 92 14.00 31.03 25.63
C MET A 92 13.23 31.30 26.92
N GLU A 93 13.80 30.89 28.05
CA GLU A 93 13.27 31.12 29.40
C GLU A 93 13.17 32.62 29.77
N THR A 94 13.72 33.52 28.96
CA THR A 94 13.87 34.95 29.29
C THR A 94 12.73 35.86 28.84
N ALA A 95 11.74 35.36 28.09
CA ALA A 95 10.55 36.14 27.78
C ALA A 95 9.64 36.24 29.03
N LYS A 96 9.95 37.18 29.92
CA LYS A 96 9.13 37.50 31.12
C LYS A 96 7.71 38.00 30.81
N GLU A 97 7.36 38.18 29.54
CA GLU A 97 6.01 38.49 29.11
C GLU A 97 5.51 37.42 28.13
N PRO A 98 4.25 36.98 28.23
CA PRO A 98 3.67 36.05 27.27
C PRO A 98 3.75 36.68 25.88
N VAL A 99 4.61 36.14 25.02
CA VAL A 99 4.76 36.65 23.66
C VAL A 99 3.50 36.27 22.87
N VAL A 100 2.55 37.18 22.86
CA VAL A 100 1.39 37.15 21.98
C VAL A 100 1.94 37.46 20.58
N GLU A 101 2.12 36.42 19.75
CA GLU A 101 2.61 36.45 18.36
C GLU A 101 4.14 36.61 18.17
N SER A 102 4.92 35.58 18.52
CA SER A 102 6.39 35.54 18.33
C SER A 102 6.82 35.23 16.89
N ASN A 103 6.62 36.20 15.98
CA ASN A 103 7.35 36.26 14.71
C ASN A 103 8.78 36.84 14.88
N THR A 104 9.29 36.90 16.10
CA THR A 104 10.60 37.49 16.41
C THR A 104 11.72 36.58 15.91
N LEU A 105 12.28 36.96 14.76
CA LEU A 105 13.55 36.44 14.27
C LEU A 105 14.65 36.86 15.25
N TYR A 106 15.30 35.90 15.90
CA TYR A 106 16.36 36.24 16.86
C TYR A 106 17.61 36.74 16.13
N SER A 107 18.07 37.93 16.50
CA SER A 107 19.35 38.49 16.08
C SER A 107 20.34 38.36 17.24
N CYS A 108 21.48 37.71 17.03
CA CYS A 108 22.51 37.71 18.06
C CYS A 108 23.14 39.10 18.19
N GLY A 109 22.99 39.70 19.38
CA GLY A 109 23.75 40.86 19.83
C GLY A 109 25.24 40.57 19.91
N ASP A 110 26.05 41.39 20.59
CA ASP A 110 27.52 41.18 20.62
C ASP A 110 27.95 39.94 21.43
N GLN A 111 27.05 39.35 22.21
CA GLN A 111 27.27 38.13 22.99
C GLN A 111 26.26 37.04 22.59
N CYS A 112 26.65 35.78 22.77
CA CYS A 112 25.77 34.65 22.52
C CYS A 112 24.75 34.49 23.66
N GLU A 113 23.46 34.57 23.34
CA GLU A 113 22.36 34.47 24.32
C GLU A 113 21.75 33.06 24.44
N PHE A 114 22.33 32.06 23.77
CA PHE A 114 21.83 30.68 23.82
C PHE A 114 22.18 30.02 25.17
N SER A 115 21.17 29.42 25.80
CA SER A 115 21.36 28.67 27.04
C SER A 115 22.04 27.31 26.80
N GLU A 116 22.55 26.68 27.86
CA GLU A 116 23.03 25.28 27.77
C GLU A 116 21.91 24.33 27.30
N LEU A 117 20.66 24.61 27.67
CA LEU A 117 19.49 23.86 27.24
C LEU A 117 19.26 23.99 25.73
N ASP A 118 19.48 25.18 25.16
CA ASP A 118 19.37 25.39 23.71
C ASP A 118 20.43 24.60 22.95
N GLN A 119 21.67 24.56 23.45
CA GLN A 119 22.73 23.75 22.85
C GLN A 119 22.38 22.25 22.86
N GLN A 120 21.77 21.76 23.95
CA GLN A 120 21.26 20.38 24.03
C GLN A 120 20.12 20.15 23.01
N ASN A 121 19.21 21.11 22.86
CA ASN A 121 18.12 21.02 21.87
C ASN A 121 18.64 20.98 20.44
N VAL A 122 19.67 21.76 20.11
CA VAL A 122 20.33 21.72 18.80
C VAL A 122 20.95 20.35 18.53
N ALA A 123 21.63 19.76 19.53
CA ALA A 123 22.21 18.43 19.40
C ALA A 123 21.14 17.33 19.19
N LEU A 124 20.02 17.40 19.92
CA LEU A 124 18.90 16.48 19.74
C LEU A 124 18.26 16.62 18.36
N TRP A 125 17.96 17.86 17.95
CA TRP A 125 17.41 18.16 16.63
C TRP A 125 18.31 17.67 15.49
N LYS A 126 19.64 17.85 15.60
CA LYS A 126 20.61 17.33 14.63
C LYS A 126 20.46 15.83 14.44
N ASN A 127 20.35 15.09 15.55
CA ASN A 127 20.17 13.64 15.50
C ASN A 127 18.83 13.24 14.87
N ASP A 128 17.76 13.97 15.19
CA ASP A 128 16.42 13.71 14.65
C ASP A 128 16.32 14.05 13.16
N TYR A 129 16.90 15.17 12.73
CA TYR A 129 16.92 15.56 11.33
C TYR A 129 17.78 14.60 10.49
N ASN A 130 18.95 14.19 10.99
CA ASN A 130 19.74 13.14 10.33
C ASN A 130 18.98 11.82 10.21
N ARG A 131 18.24 11.41 11.26
CA ARG A 131 17.39 10.22 11.21
C ARG A 131 16.27 10.36 10.18
N TRP A 132 15.61 11.52 10.14
CA TRP A 132 14.57 11.84 9.16
C TRP A 132 15.12 11.75 7.73
N LYS A 133 16.29 12.36 7.48
CA LYS A 133 16.95 12.37 6.16
C LYS A 133 17.37 10.98 5.71
N ASN A 134 17.93 10.18 6.63
CA ASN A 134 18.26 8.79 6.37
C ASN A 134 17.00 7.96 6.08
N THR A 135 15.89 8.21 6.78
CA THR A 135 14.61 7.53 6.53
C THR A 135 14.07 7.85 5.13
N GLU A 136 14.24 9.07 4.65
CA GLU A 136 13.84 9.44 3.30
C GLU A 136 14.68 8.70 2.24
N GLN A 137 15.99 8.60 2.47
CA GLN A 137 16.93 7.86 1.63
C GLN A 137 16.65 6.33 1.63
N ASP A 138 16.22 5.78 2.77
CA ASP A 138 15.84 4.37 2.96
C ASP A 138 14.58 3.95 2.18
N SER A 139 13.86 4.89 1.57
CA SER A 139 12.72 4.55 0.70
C SER A 139 13.14 3.75 -0.54
N SER A 140 14.39 3.87 -0.97
CA SER A 140 14.97 3.03 -2.02
C SER A 140 15.19 1.60 -1.51
N GLN A 141 15.75 1.44 -0.32
CA GLN A 141 15.98 0.15 0.33
C GLN A 141 14.66 -0.55 0.66
N THR A 142 13.66 0.17 1.14
CA THR A 142 12.32 -0.36 1.41
C THR A 142 11.69 -0.93 0.14
N ARG A 143 11.85 -0.26 -1.02
CA ARG A 143 11.36 -0.78 -2.31
C ARG A 143 12.10 -2.04 -2.72
N GLN A 144 13.43 -2.07 -2.54
CA GLN A 144 14.22 -3.27 -2.83
C GLN A 144 13.81 -4.43 -1.93
N GLN A 145 13.56 -4.20 -0.64
CA GLN A 145 13.06 -5.21 0.29
C GLN A 145 11.67 -5.71 -0.10
N GLN A 146 10.75 -4.82 -0.48
CA GLN A 146 9.43 -5.19 -0.99
C GLN A 146 9.51 -6.01 -2.28
N ALA A 147 10.36 -5.60 -3.22
CA ALA A 147 10.60 -6.34 -4.45
C ALA A 147 11.19 -7.73 -4.16
N ALA A 148 12.20 -7.80 -3.29
CA ALA A 148 12.83 -9.05 -2.90
C ALA A 148 11.83 -10.00 -2.25
N ALA A 149 11.03 -9.51 -1.30
CA ALA A 149 9.99 -10.31 -0.65
C ALA A 149 8.95 -10.82 -1.66
N ALA A 150 8.46 -9.95 -2.56
CA ALA A 150 7.51 -10.35 -3.60
C ALA A 150 8.10 -11.39 -4.57
N LEU A 151 9.36 -11.23 -4.97
CA LEU A 151 10.07 -12.22 -5.79
C LEU A 151 10.21 -13.56 -5.07
N SER A 152 10.60 -13.56 -3.79
CA SER A 152 10.70 -14.78 -2.98
C SER A 152 9.37 -15.53 -2.92
N PHE A 153 8.26 -14.83 -2.67
CA PHE A 153 6.94 -15.45 -2.67
C PHE A 153 6.56 -16.00 -4.05
N LEU A 154 6.83 -15.25 -5.12
CA LEU A 154 6.50 -15.69 -6.48
C LEU A 154 7.28 -16.95 -6.88
N ILE A 155 8.57 -17.01 -6.56
CA ILE A 155 9.45 -18.16 -6.86
C ILE A 155 8.92 -19.44 -6.19
N VAL A 156 8.39 -19.36 -4.97
CA VAL A 156 7.90 -20.52 -4.23
C VAL A 156 6.44 -20.84 -4.57
N ALA A 157 5.57 -19.83 -4.57
CA ALA A 157 4.12 -20.00 -4.72
C ALA A 157 3.73 -20.40 -6.14
N LEU A 158 4.43 -19.90 -7.17
CA LEU A 158 4.06 -20.19 -8.56
C LEU A 158 4.22 -21.67 -8.93
N PRO A 159 5.37 -22.34 -8.67
CA PRO A 159 5.50 -23.79 -8.92
C PRO A 159 4.49 -24.60 -8.11
N LEU A 160 4.32 -24.28 -6.82
CA LEU A 160 3.35 -24.97 -5.96
C LEU A 160 1.93 -24.84 -6.49
N TYR A 161 1.49 -23.62 -6.83
CA TYR A 161 0.18 -23.39 -7.44
C TYR A 161 0.00 -24.26 -8.69
N VAL A 162 0.97 -24.24 -9.62
CA VAL A 162 0.88 -25.00 -10.86
C VAL A 162 0.79 -26.51 -10.59
N LEU A 163 1.55 -27.03 -9.62
CA LEU A 163 1.49 -28.45 -9.24
C LEU A 163 0.12 -28.84 -8.67
N PHE A 164 -0.37 -28.10 -7.68
CA PHE A 164 -1.67 -28.35 -7.06
C PHE A 164 -2.82 -28.18 -8.04
N TYR A 165 -2.77 -27.14 -8.87
CA TYR A 165 -3.79 -26.88 -9.88
C TYR A 165 -3.83 -27.98 -10.95
N ARG A 166 -2.67 -28.46 -11.43
CA ARG A 166 -2.60 -29.60 -12.36
C ARG A 166 -3.16 -30.88 -11.74
N LYS A 167 -2.88 -31.13 -10.46
CA LYS A 167 -3.43 -32.28 -9.74
C LYS A 167 -4.96 -32.21 -9.67
N LEU A 168 -5.51 -31.06 -9.26
CA LEU A 168 -6.95 -30.80 -9.25
C LEU A 168 -7.60 -31.00 -10.64
N GLN A 169 -6.95 -30.54 -11.70
CA GLN A 169 -7.45 -30.75 -13.06
C GLN A 169 -7.45 -32.22 -13.48
N LYS A 170 -6.41 -32.99 -13.12
CA LYS A 170 -6.33 -34.43 -13.44
C LYS A 170 -7.42 -35.21 -12.72
N ASP A 171 -7.58 -34.96 -11.42
CA ASP A 171 -8.56 -35.66 -10.60
C ASP A 171 -9.98 -35.36 -11.07
N HIS A 172 -10.25 -34.12 -11.49
CA HIS A 172 -11.53 -33.77 -12.10
C HIS A 172 -11.78 -34.50 -13.43
N LYS A 173 -10.77 -34.61 -14.31
CA LYS A 173 -10.93 -35.32 -15.59
C LYS A 173 -11.24 -36.79 -15.35
N ALA A 174 -10.61 -37.43 -14.36
CA ALA A 174 -10.91 -38.81 -13.98
C ALA A 174 -12.35 -38.94 -13.46
N ALA A 175 -12.75 -38.09 -12.51
CA ALA A 175 -14.10 -38.08 -11.94
C ALA A 175 -15.20 -37.89 -13.01
N SER A 176 -14.95 -37.04 -14.00
CA SER A 176 -15.87 -36.78 -15.12
C SER A 176 -16.01 -37.97 -16.07
N LEU A 177 -14.99 -38.84 -16.20
CA LEU A 177 -15.07 -40.06 -17.02
C LEU A 177 -15.86 -41.17 -16.30
N GLU A 178 -15.80 -41.20 -14.98
CA GLU A 178 -16.52 -42.17 -14.15
C GLU A 178 -18.00 -41.80 -13.94
N GLY A 179 -18.48 -40.68 -14.52
CA GLY A 179 -19.86 -40.22 -14.32
C GLY A 179 -20.18 -39.81 -12.87
N THR A 180 -19.15 -39.59 -12.05
CA THR A 180 -19.35 -39.19 -10.66
C THR A 180 -19.89 -37.77 -10.59
N LYS A 181 -20.93 -37.56 -9.76
CA LYS A 181 -21.58 -36.26 -9.61
C LYS A 181 -20.56 -35.18 -9.25
N HIS A 182 -20.65 -34.04 -9.93
CA HIS A 182 -19.86 -32.83 -9.70
C HIS A 182 -19.68 -32.49 -8.20
N SER A 183 -18.43 -32.35 -7.73
CA SER A 183 -18.16 -31.95 -6.34
C SER A 183 -18.56 -30.49 -6.10
N LEU A 184 -19.32 -30.23 -5.03
CA LEU A 184 -19.76 -28.88 -4.65
C LEU A 184 -18.55 -27.97 -4.38
N ILE A 185 -17.50 -28.54 -3.78
CA ILE A 185 -16.24 -27.87 -3.43
C ILE A 185 -15.59 -27.23 -4.66
N ARG A 186 -15.53 -27.95 -5.79
CA ARG A 186 -14.97 -27.43 -7.04
C ARG A 186 -15.70 -26.20 -7.53
N SER A 187 -17.04 -26.27 -7.54
CA SER A 187 -17.86 -25.16 -8.00
C SER A 187 -17.65 -23.93 -7.11
N VAL A 188 -17.69 -24.11 -5.78
CA VAL A 188 -17.41 -23.05 -4.80
C VAL A 188 -16.03 -22.42 -5.04
N TYR A 189 -14.98 -23.23 -5.28
CA TYR A 189 -13.64 -22.72 -5.58
C TYR A 189 -13.61 -21.82 -6.83
N PHE A 190 -14.19 -22.26 -7.96
CA PHE A 190 -14.19 -21.47 -9.19
C PHE A 190 -15.05 -20.21 -9.09
N TYR A 191 -16.18 -20.26 -8.38
CA TYR A 191 -16.98 -19.07 -8.11
C TYR A 191 -16.23 -18.08 -7.22
N ALA A 192 -15.56 -18.55 -6.16
CA ALA A 192 -14.78 -17.70 -5.27
C ALA A 192 -13.64 -17.00 -6.01
N LEU A 193 -12.88 -17.73 -6.85
CA LEU A 193 -11.80 -17.13 -7.64
C LEU A 193 -12.31 -16.21 -8.75
N SER A 194 -13.43 -16.54 -9.39
CA SER A 194 -14.06 -15.65 -10.37
C SER A 194 -14.54 -14.36 -9.69
N LEU A 195 -15.18 -14.45 -8.53
CA LEU A 195 -15.59 -13.29 -7.76
C LEU A 195 -14.38 -12.44 -7.32
N ALA A 196 -13.33 -13.06 -6.79
CA ALA A 196 -12.10 -12.37 -6.41
C ALA A 196 -11.48 -11.65 -7.61
N GLY A 197 -11.35 -12.32 -8.75
CA GLY A 197 -10.87 -11.71 -10.00
C GLY A 197 -11.73 -10.53 -10.45
N LEU A 198 -13.05 -10.63 -10.35
CA LEU A 198 -13.96 -9.54 -10.68
C LEU A 198 -13.77 -8.33 -9.76
N LEU A 199 -13.60 -8.54 -8.46
CA LEU A 199 -13.33 -7.46 -7.50
C LEU A 199 -12.00 -6.76 -7.81
N LEU A 200 -10.97 -7.52 -8.20
CA LEU A 200 -9.69 -6.98 -8.68
C LEU A 200 -9.81 -6.18 -9.98
N ILE A 201 -10.96 -6.20 -10.66
CA ILE A 201 -11.22 -5.38 -11.84
C ILE A 201 -12.06 -4.17 -11.47
N VAL A 202 -13.20 -4.38 -10.80
CA VAL A 202 -14.20 -3.34 -10.56
C VAL A 202 -13.66 -2.23 -9.65
N ILE A 203 -12.99 -2.60 -8.55
CA ILE A 203 -12.46 -1.64 -7.58
C ILE A 203 -11.42 -0.69 -8.22
N PRO A 204 -10.34 -1.17 -8.87
CA PRO A 204 -9.37 -0.28 -9.48
C PRO A 204 -9.93 0.50 -10.66
N LEU A 205 -10.88 -0.07 -11.43
CA LEU A 205 -11.52 0.64 -12.52
C LEU A 205 -12.30 1.87 -12.01
N ALA A 206 -13.01 1.74 -10.89
CA ALA A 206 -13.69 2.87 -10.25
C ALA A 206 -12.71 4.00 -9.86
N PHE A 207 -11.52 3.65 -9.34
CA PHE A 207 -10.50 4.65 -9.02
C PHE A 207 -9.91 5.32 -10.26
N ILE A 208 -9.63 4.56 -11.32
CA ILE A 208 -9.10 5.10 -12.58
C ILE A 208 -10.12 6.04 -13.22
N ILE A 209 -11.40 5.65 -13.26
CA ILE A 209 -12.49 6.50 -13.75
C ILE A 209 -12.58 7.77 -12.92
N ASN A 210 -12.55 7.67 -11.59
CA ASN A 210 -12.60 8.83 -10.71
C ASN A 210 -11.42 9.80 -10.97
N ILE A 211 -10.20 9.28 -11.12
CA ILE A 211 -9.02 10.08 -11.47
C ILE A 211 -9.19 10.76 -12.82
N GLY A 212 -9.73 10.04 -13.82
CA GLY A 212 -10.00 10.62 -15.13
C GLY A 212 -11.05 11.73 -15.08
N LEU A 213 -12.13 11.51 -14.34
CA LEU A 213 -13.18 12.50 -14.13
C LEU A 213 -12.64 13.74 -13.43
N THR A 214 -11.92 13.62 -12.31
CA THR A 214 -11.39 14.79 -11.60
C THR A 214 -10.27 15.49 -12.36
N THR A 215 -9.55 14.79 -13.25
CA THR A 215 -8.45 15.39 -14.02
C THR A 215 -8.94 16.11 -15.28
N TRP A 216 -9.90 15.55 -16.01
CA TRP A 216 -10.34 16.08 -17.31
C TRP A 216 -11.71 16.74 -17.30
N VAL A 217 -12.64 16.26 -16.47
CA VAL A 217 -14.03 16.74 -16.45
C VAL A 217 -14.24 17.76 -15.33
N PHE A 218 -13.68 17.50 -14.14
CA PHE A 218 -13.87 18.31 -12.93
C PHE A 218 -12.55 18.74 -12.28
N PRO A 219 -11.66 19.47 -13.00
CA PRO A 219 -10.37 19.89 -12.46
C PRO A 219 -10.50 20.72 -11.16
N LYS A 220 -11.59 21.46 -10.98
CA LYS A 220 -11.87 22.23 -9.75
C LYS A 220 -12.11 21.35 -8.52
N ALA A 221 -12.67 20.15 -8.70
CA ALA A 221 -12.87 19.21 -7.59
C ALA A 221 -11.53 18.65 -7.08
N ASP A 222 -10.52 18.62 -7.95
CA ASP A 222 -9.17 18.23 -7.61
C ASP A 222 -8.44 19.31 -6.80
N LEU A 223 -8.59 20.58 -7.20
CA LEU A 223 -8.01 21.74 -6.50
C LEU A 223 -8.54 21.88 -5.07
N ALA A 224 -9.84 21.64 -4.86
CA ALA A 224 -10.44 21.69 -3.51
C ALA A 224 -9.80 20.69 -2.53
N SER A 225 -9.25 19.58 -3.05
CA SER A 225 -8.54 18.60 -2.23
C SER A 225 -7.09 19.01 -1.91
N GLU A 226 -6.47 19.82 -2.77
CA GLU A 226 -5.14 20.39 -2.52
C GLU A 226 -5.20 21.50 -1.47
N ASP A 227 -6.24 22.34 -1.50
CA ASP A 227 -6.45 23.40 -0.50
C ASP A 227 -6.77 22.85 0.91
N ALA A 228 -7.40 21.67 0.97
CA ALA A 228 -7.71 20.98 2.22
C ALA A 228 -6.53 20.16 2.77
N ALA A 229 -5.47 19.94 1.97
CA ALA A 229 -4.24 19.35 2.48
C ALA A 229 -3.63 20.33 3.48
N SER A 230 -3.59 19.92 4.75
CA SER A 230 -3.22 20.73 5.89
C SER A 230 -1.97 21.56 5.59
N LYS A 231 -2.15 22.87 5.39
CA LYS A 231 -1.04 23.81 5.53
C LYS A 231 -0.49 23.60 6.95
N PRO A 232 0.84 23.46 7.14
CA PRO A 232 1.41 23.30 8.47
C PRO A 232 0.89 24.43 9.38
N TYR A 233 0.39 24.06 10.56
CA TYR A 233 -0.11 25.01 11.54
C TYR A 233 1.08 25.86 12.02
N SER A 234 1.12 27.13 11.61
CA SER A 234 2.16 28.12 11.96
C SER A 234 3.57 27.87 11.37
N VAL A 235 3.78 28.37 10.14
CA VAL A 235 5.06 28.30 9.41
C VAL A 235 6.18 29.15 10.05
N VAL A 236 5.83 30.13 10.87
CA VAL A 236 6.80 31.15 11.33
C VAL A 236 7.60 30.66 12.53
N ALA A 237 6.95 30.08 13.55
CA ALA A 237 7.64 29.59 14.74
C ALA A 237 8.63 28.46 14.42
N GLU A 238 8.31 27.62 13.43
CA GLU A 238 9.12 26.44 13.10
C GLU A 238 10.47 26.80 12.44
N LYS A 239 10.52 27.90 11.68
CA LYS A 239 11.76 28.35 11.01
C LYS A 239 12.68 29.14 11.93
N ASN A 240 12.13 29.81 12.94
CA ASN A 240 12.88 30.75 13.75
C ASN A 240 14.08 30.09 14.45
N GLY A 241 13.89 28.90 15.03
CA GLY A 241 14.98 28.19 15.72
C GLY A 241 16.18 27.90 14.80
N VAL A 242 15.89 27.40 13.59
CA VAL A 242 16.94 27.05 12.61
C VAL A 242 17.59 28.31 12.02
N GLN A 243 16.79 29.34 11.72
CA GLN A 243 17.31 30.61 11.21
C GLN A 243 18.21 31.31 12.23
N SER A 244 17.97 31.13 13.53
CA SER A 244 18.84 31.65 14.59
C SER A 244 20.21 30.99 14.60
N ILE A 245 20.33 29.68 14.36
CA ILE A 245 21.63 29.02 14.20
C ILE A 245 22.42 29.69 13.07
N ILE A 246 21.77 29.89 11.92
CA ILE A 246 22.39 30.47 10.72
C ILE A 246 22.85 31.91 10.99
N ASN A 247 21.98 32.74 11.56
CA ASN A 247 22.26 34.16 11.81
C ASN A 247 23.32 34.38 12.90
N CYS A 248 23.48 33.41 13.82
CA CYS A 248 24.35 33.52 14.99
C CYS A 248 25.65 32.71 14.90
N ALA A 249 25.89 32.05 13.77
CA ALA A 249 27.05 31.18 13.54
C ALA A 249 28.38 31.77 14.05
N GLY A 250 28.67 33.03 13.70
CA GLY A 250 29.92 33.71 14.06
C GLY A 250 30.03 34.18 15.51
N LYS A 251 28.94 34.16 16.29
CA LYS A 251 28.89 34.69 17.66
C LYS A 251 28.67 33.62 18.73
N CYS A 252 28.04 32.52 18.36
CA CYS A 252 27.62 31.45 19.28
C CYS A 252 28.46 30.19 19.22
N ASN A 253 29.61 30.23 18.53
CA ASN A 253 30.51 29.08 18.39
C ASN A 253 29.80 27.83 17.84
N PHE A 254 28.78 28.01 16.99
CA PHE A 254 28.19 26.91 16.25
C PHE A 254 29.21 26.35 15.26
N THR A 255 29.24 25.04 15.13
CA THR A 255 30.11 24.36 14.18
C THR A 255 29.65 24.62 12.75
N GLU A 256 30.58 24.59 11.79
CA GLU A 256 30.25 24.71 10.35
C GLU A 256 29.25 23.62 9.91
N GLU A 257 29.33 22.43 10.52
CA GLU A 257 28.41 21.32 10.28
C GLU A 257 26.97 21.68 10.70
N GLU A 258 26.77 22.27 11.88
CA GLU A 258 25.44 22.66 12.37
C GLU A 258 24.83 23.75 11.50
N VAL A 259 25.62 24.72 11.05
CA VAL A 259 25.16 25.81 10.17
C VAL A 259 24.77 25.26 8.80
N SER A 260 25.57 24.35 8.24
CA SER A 260 25.25 23.67 6.98
C SER A 260 23.99 22.81 7.08
N LEU A 261 23.82 22.12 8.21
CA LEU A 261 22.64 21.30 8.49
C LEU A 261 21.38 22.16 8.61
N ALA A 262 21.48 23.32 9.28
CA ALA A 262 20.41 24.30 9.40
C ALA A 262 19.98 24.88 8.05
N GLN A 263 20.94 25.22 7.18
CA GLN A 263 20.66 25.67 5.82
C GLN A 263 19.93 24.60 5.01
N THR A 264 20.42 23.36 5.07
CA THR A 264 19.81 22.24 4.34
C THR A 264 18.40 21.93 4.86
N TRP A 265 18.19 21.97 6.17
CA TRP A 265 16.86 21.82 6.76
C TRP A 265 15.89 22.89 6.27
N LEU A 266 16.35 24.15 6.12
CA LEU A 266 15.50 25.25 5.67
C LEU A 266 15.07 25.05 4.21
N GLU A 267 15.97 24.55 3.36
CA GLU A 267 15.65 24.14 1.99
C GLU A 267 14.61 23.02 1.98
N ASP A 268 14.84 21.95 2.74
CA ASP A 268 13.92 20.80 2.85
C ASP A 268 12.55 21.23 3.39
N TYR A 269 12.52 22.09 4.40
CA TYR A 269 11.29 22.62 4.99
C TYR A 269 10.52 23.48 3.98
N ASN A 270 11.21 24.38 3.25
CA ASN A 270 10.58 25.20 2.22
C ASN A 270 10.02 24.36 1.07
N GLN A 271 10.69 23.26 0.74
CA GLN A 271 10.21 22.29 -0.23
C GLN A 271 8.99 21.52 0.29
N ALA A 272 8.99 21.10 1.56
CA ALA A 272 7.87 20.41 2.21
C ALA A 272 6.63 21.31 2.39
N GLY A 273 6.82 22.63 2.51
CA GLY A 273 5.74 23.61 2.60
C GLY A 273 5.04 23.92 1.27
N GLN A 274 5.56 23.45 0.14
CA GLN A 274 4.86 23.53 -1.15
C GLN A 274 3.62 22.62 -1.11
N PRO A 275 2.49 23.02 -1.73
CA PRO A 275 1.32 22.16 -1.80
C PRO A 275 1.72 20.81 -2.39
N VAL A 276 1.50 19.74 -1.62
CA VAL A 276 1.86 18.38 -2.04
C VAL A 276 1.08 18.10 -3.31
N SER A 277 1.79 18.04 -4.44
CA SER A 277 1.13 17.82 -5.72
C SER A 277 0.34 16.52 -5.68
N ASN A 278 -0.97 16.60 -5.93
CA ASN A 278 -1.82 15.42 -6.03
C ASN A 278 -1.35 14.46 -7.15
N LYS A 279 -0.48 14.92 -8.06
CA LYS A 279 0.11 14.08 -9.11
C LYS A 279 0.75 12.81 -8.56
N ALA A 280 1.54 12.90 -7.49
CA ALA A 280 2.19 11.73 -6.89
C ALA A 280 1.14 10.73 -6.36
N ALA A 281 0.11 11.22 -5.67
CA ALA A 281 -0.98 10.39 -5.16
C ALA A 281 -1.80 9.74 -6.29
N LYS A 282 -2.13 10.49 -7.35
CA LYS A 282 -2.79 9.98 -8.55
C LYS A 282 -1.97 8.90 -9.24
N GLN A 283 -0.69 9.17 -9.51
CA GLN A 283 0.19 8.21 -10.14
C GLN A 283 0.36 6.95 -9.29
N ASN A 284 0.45 7.08 -7.96
CA ASN A 284 0.46 5.93 -7.06
C ASN A 284 -0.82 5.07 -7.18
N ARG A 285 -2.01 5.70 -7.19
CA ARG A 285 -3.30 5.01 -7.36
C ARG A 285 -3.43 4.38 -8.74
N LEU A 286 -2.98 5.06 -9.80
CA LEU A 286 -2.95 4.53 -11.16
C LEU A 286 -2.02 3.32 -11.26
N ALA A 287 -0.81 3.38 -10.70
CA ALA A 287 0.14 2.26 -10.69
C ALA A 287 -0.48 1.02 -10.05
N THR A 288 -1.12 1.19 -8.89
CA THR A 288 -1.84 0.11 -8.21
C THR A 288 -3.03 -0.40 -9.03
N GLY A 289 -3.82 0.50 -9.61
CA GLY A 289 -4.99 0.12 -10.40
C GLY A 289 -4.63 -0.67 -11.65
N ILE A 290 -3.61 -0.23 -12.39
CA ILE A 290 -3.10 -0.93 -13.57
C ILE A 290 -2.56 -2.31 -13.18
N ALA A 291 -1.79 -2.40 -12.09
CA ALA A 291 -1.28 -3.68 -11.61
C ALA A 291 -2.44 -4.65 -11.29
N PHE A 292 -3.47 -4.20 -10.57
CA PHE A 292 -4.63 -5.05 -10.30
C PHE A 292 -5.38 -5.48 -11.55
N LEU A 293 -5.60 -4.59 -12.52
CA LEU A 293 -6.25 -4.95 -13.78
C LEU A 293 -5.47 -6.01 -14.55
N LEU A 294 -4.14 -5.89 -14.58
CA LEU A 294 -3.25 -6.81 -15.29
C LEU A 294 -3.35 -8.25 -14.77
N PHE A 295 -3.57 -8.46 -13.48
CA PHE A 295 -3.74 -9.80 -12.89
C PHE A 295 -5.21 -10.21 -12.72
N GLY A 296 -6.08 -9.27 -12.37
CA GLY A 296 -7.50 -9.48 -12.13
C GLY A 296 -8.24 -9.90 -13.40
N ALA A 297 -7.97 -9.26 -14.55
CA ALA A 297 -8.63 -9.58 -15.81
C ALA A 297 -8.35 -11.02 -16.29
N PRO A 298 -7.09 -11.48 -16.38
CA PRO A 298 -6.80 -12.88 -16.72
C PRO A 298 -7.37 -13.87 -15.71
N LEU A 299 -7.27 -13.58 -14.40
CA LEU A 299 -7.80 -14.43 -13.34
C LEU A 299 -9.31 -14.60 -13.47
N PHE A 300 -10.06 -13.50 -13.59
CA PHE A 300 -11.50 -13.51 -13.79
C PHE A 300 -11.88 -14.28 -15.06
N ALA A 301 -11.29 -13.92 -16.21
CA ALA A 301 -11.63 -14.50 -17.50
C ALA A 301 -11.41 -16.02 -17.50
N TYR A 302 -10.29 -16.48 -16.94
CA TYR A 302 -9.98 -17.90 -16.85
C TYR A 302 -10.98 -18.66 -15.98
N HIS A 303 -11.19 -18.24 -14.74
CA HIS A 303 -12.07 -18.96 -13.81
C HIS A 303 -13.55 -18.85 -14.20
N PHE A 304 -13.99 -17.72 -14.75
CA PHE A 304 -15.35 -17.57 -15.24
C PHE A 304 -15.65 -18.47 -16.45
N LYS A 305 -14.66 -18.71 -17.31
CA LYS A 305 -14.78 -19.67 -18.42
C LYS A 305 -15.03 -21.09 -17.90
N GLU A 306 -14.33 -21.51 -16.85
CA GLU A 306 -14.55 -22.82 -16.22
C GLU A 306 -15.95 -22.93 -15.59
N VAL A 307 -16.42 -21.87 -14.90
CA VAL A 307 -17.80 -21.80 -14.38
C VAL A 307 -18.83 -21.97 -15.50
N LYS A 308 -18.65 -21.30 -16.64
CA LYS A 308 -19.55 -21.44 -17.79
C LYS A 308 -19.55 -22.87 -18.34
N LYS A 309 -18.38 -23.50 -18.42
CA LYS A 309 -18.25 -24.90 -18.86
C LYS A 309 -18.99 -25.85 -17.92
N GLU A 310 -18.85 -25.70 -16.61
CA GLU A 310 -19.58 -26.52 -15.62
C GLU A 310 -21.10 -26.36 -15.75
N ARG A 311 -21.58 -25.13 -15.94
CA ARG A 311 -23.02 -24.86 -16.13
C ARG A 311 -23.57 -25.53 -17.38
N LYS A 312 -22.78 -25.58 -18.47
CA LYS A 312 -23.19 -26.22 -19.72
C LYS A 312 -23.29 -27.73 -19.54
N ASN A 313 -22.26 -28.36 -18.97
CA ASN A 313 -22.25 -29.81 -18.71
C ASN A 313 -23.44 -30.25 -17.83
N LYS A 314 -23.74 -29.50 -16.76
CA LYS A 314 -24.90 -29.79 -15.90
C LYS A 314 -26.24 -29.75 -16.64
N LYS A 315 -26.41 -28.87 -17.63
CA LYS A 315 -27.63 -28.81 -18.43
C LYS A 315 -27.74 -30.01 -19.36
N GLU A 316 -26.64 -30.42 -19.99
CA GLU A 316 -26.59 -31.59 -20.89
C GLU A 316 -26.88 -32.89 -20.13
N GLU A 317 -26.35 -33.04 -18.91
CA GLU A 317 -26.68 -34.16 -18.01
C GLU A 317 -28.17 -34.16 -17.63
N GLN A 318 -28.77 -33.00 -17.35
CA GLN A 318 -30.21 -32.91 -17.04
C GLN A 318 -31.10 -33.28 -18.23
N THR A 319 -30.71 -32.91 -19.46
CA THR A 319 -31.49 -33.24 -20.66
C THR A 319 -31.37 -34.71 -21.08
N THR A 320 -30.27 -35.39 -20.75
CA THR A 320 -30.06 -36.80 -21.13
C THR A 320 -30.81 -37.76 -20.19
N ASN A 321 -31.23 -37.30 -19.01
CA ASN A 321 -31.95 -38.09 -18.01
C ASN A 321 -33.49 -37.92 -18.07
N LEU A 322 -34.00 -37.13 -19.01
CA LEU A 322 -35.43 -36.92 -19.28
C LEU A 322 -35.88 -37.77 -20.48
#